data_AF-A0A963KGX6-F1
#
_entry.id   AF-A0A963KGX6-F1
#
_cell.length_a   1.000
_cell.length_b   1.000
_cell.length_c   1.000
_cell.angle_alpha   90.00
_cell.angle_beta   90.00
_cell.angle_gamma   90.00
#
_symmetry.space_group_name_H-M   'P 1'
#
loop_
_entity.id
_entity.type
_entity.pdbx_description
1 polymer ?
#
loop_
_entity_poly.entity_id
_entity_poly.type
_entity_poly.pdbx_seq_one_letter_code
_entity_poly.pdbx_strand_id
1 'polypeptide(L)'
;MKTTRSRFLALLAVALAAAPCASALAQQNYPSRSIRLIVPLAAGSTADILSRTVGAELAKALGQTVVVDNKPGAGGTIATAELARSPADGYTIEFASQGTLVFNQALYSKPGYDSVKDIAPIILVGGVSNVMIVPPNSPSRTVADVIAAAKAKPGALTFSSGGSGTSHHLSGVLFGQLTGNNLLHVPYKGAPQGILAVMSGEVDMGFFNTPT
;
A
#
# COMPACT_ATOMS: atom_id res chain seq x y z
N MET A 1 50.41 56.66 1.70
CA MET A 1 49.21 55.90 2.15
C MET A 1 48.34 55.30 1.03
N LYS A 2 48.50 55.65 -0.26
CA LYS A 2 47.68 55.05 -1.35
C LYS A 2 48.21 53.71 -1.91
N THR A 3 49.49 53.40 -1.70
CA THR A 3 50.15 52.19 -2.23
C THR A 3 49.88 50.92 -1.42
N THR A 4 49.48 51.03 -0.15
CA THR A 4 49.23 49.89 0.74
C THR A 4 47.87 49.22 0.48
N ARG A 5 46.86 49.98 0.03
CA ARG A 5 45.51 49.47 -0.28
C ARG A 5 45.47 48.55 -1.52
N SER A 6 46.29 48.86 -2.53
CA SER A 6 46.38 48.08 -3.78
C SER A 6 46.95 46.67 -3.56
N ARG A 7 47.92 46.52 -2.64
CA ARG A 7 48.48 45.21 -2.28
C ARG A 7 47.52 44.33 -1.49
N PHE A 8 46.68 44.93 -0.65
CA PHE A 8 45.65 44.22 0.11
C PHE A 8 44.54 43.65 -0.80
N LEU A 9 44.13 44.40 -1.81
CA LEU A 9 43.16 43.95 -2.82
C LEU A 9 43.71 42.82 -3.69
N ALA A 10 45.00 42.87 -4.05
CA ALA A 10 45.65 41.82 -4.83
C ALA A 10 45.80 40.51 -4.04
N LEU A 11 46.09 40.59 -2.73
CA LEU A 11 46.18 39.41 -1.86
C LEU A 11 44.81 38.75 -1.62
N LEU A 12 43.73 39.53 -1.55
CA LEU A 12 42.37 39.01 -1.41
C LEU A 12 41.89 38.27 -2.67
N ALA A 13 42.31 38.73 -3.86
CA ALA A 13 41.99 38.09 -5.13
C ALA A 13 42.70 36.73 -5.30
N VAL A 14 43.93 36.58 -4.80
CA VAL A 14 44.66 35.30 -4.83
C VAL A 14 44.08 34.31 -3.81
N ALA A 15 43.59 34.78 -2.65
CA ALA A 15 42.93 33.94 -1.67
C ALA A 15 41.57 33.39 -2.16
N LEU A 16 40.84 34.14 -2.99
CA LEU A 16 39.59 33.68 -3.60
C LEU A 16 39.82 32.67 -4.74
N ALA A 17 40.94 32.79 -5.46
CA ALA A 17 41.31 31.86 -6.53
C ALA A 17 41.92 30.52 -6.03
N ALA A 18 42.34 30.48 -4.76
CA ALA A 18 42.84 29.28 -4.10
C ALA A 18 41.77 28.56 -3.25
N ALA A 19 40.51 29.00 -3.30
CA ALA A 19 39.41 28.19 -2.80
C ALA A 19 39.44 26.87 -3.58
N PRO A 20 39.65 25.72 -2.92
CA PRO A 20 39.56 24.45 -3.60
C PRO A 20 38.21 24.44 -4.30
N CYS A 21 38.20 24.19 -5.60
CA CYS A 21 37.03 23.63 -6.25
C CYS A 21 36.71 22.38 -5.42
N ALA A 22 35.83 22.53 -4.43
CA ALA A 22 35.15 21.41 -3.82
C ALA A 22 34.50 20.75 -5.02
N SER A 23 35.13 19.69 -5.51
CA SER A 23 34.57 18.81 -6.51
C SER A 23 33.13 18.63 -6.10
N ALA A 24 32.20 19.09 -6.94
CA ALA A 24 30.80 18.76 -6.79
C ALA A 24 30.80 17.26 -6.51
N LEU A 25 30.47 16.87 -5.28
CA LEU A 25 30.34 15.46 -4.93
C LEU A 25 29.26 14.99 -5.89
N ALA A 26 29.70 14.26 -6.92
CA ALA A 26 28.80 13.63 -7.86
C ALA A 26 27.77 12.92 -6.99
N GLN A 27 26.53 13.38 -7.07
CA GLN A 27 25.40 12.73 -6.42
C GLN A 27 25.59 11.25 -6.73
N GLN A 28 25.81 10.41 -5.71
CA GLN A 28 25.98 8.98 -5.98
C GLN A 28 24.79 8.56 -6.82
N ASN A 29 25.07 7.95 -7.99
CA ASN A 29 24.03 7.57 -8.92
C ASN A 29 22.99 6.76 -8.13
N TYR A 30 21.80 7.32 -7.97
CA TYR A 30 20.71 6.63 -7.31
C TYR A 30 20.15 5.57 -8.28
N PRO A 31 19.83 4.36 -7.81
CA PRO A 31 20.13 3.80 -6.48
C PRO A 31 21.54 3.18 -6.40
N SER A 32 22.21 3.33 -5.25
CA SER A 32 23.53 2.70 -4.97
C SER A 32 23.47 1.53 -3.99
N ARG A 33 22.26 1.17 -3.52
CA ARG A 33 21.97 0.03 -2.65
C ARG A 33 20.55 -0.48 -2.91
N SER A 34 20.20 -1.60 -2.29
CA SER A 34 18.86 -2.20 -2.40
C SER A 34 17.75 -1.24 -1.98
N ILE A 35 16.62 -1.29 -2.68
CA ILE A 35 15.38 -0.59 -2.36
C ILE A 35 14.47 -1.54 -1.59
N ARG A 36 13.88 -1.06 -0.50
CA ARG A 36 12.85 -1.77 0.27
C ARG A 36 11.47 -1.37 -0.23
N LEU A 37 10.71 -2.34 -0.71
CA LEU A 37 9.31 -2.19 -1.12
C LEU A 37 8.40 -2.79 -0.05
N ILE A 38 7.84 -1.93 0.79
CA ILE A 38 6.88 -2.30 1.83
C ILE A 38 5.54 -2.67 1.19
N VAL A 39 4.95 -3.77 1.65
CA VAL A 39 3.60 -4.19 1.24
C VAL A 39 2.71 -4.24 2.48
N PRO A 40 1.64 -3.42 2.56
CA PRO A 40 0.82 -3.29 3.78
C PRO A 40 -0.15 -4.46 4.01
N LEU A 41 -0.06 -5.51 3.19
CA LEU A 41 -0.94 -6.68 3.20
C LEU A 41 -0.13 -7.98 3.25
N ALA A 42 -0.81 -9.06 3.66
CA ALA A 42 -0.20 -10.38 3.83
C ALA A 42 0.43 -10.90 2.51
N ALA A 43 1.46 -11.72 2.64
CA ALA A 43 2.05 -12.45 1.51
C ALA A 43 1.00 -13.30 0.80
N GLY A 44 1.11 -13.41 -0.53
CA GLY A 44 0.12 -14.07 -1.38
C GLY A 44 -1.18 -13.28 -1.60
N SER A 45 -1.31 -12.06 -1.07
CA SER A 45 -2.37 -11.13 -1.49
C SER A 45 -2.07 -10.54 -2.87
N THR A 46 -3.08 -9.96 -3.52
CA THR A 46 -2.90 -9.29 -4.81
C THR A 46 -1.86 -8.17 -4.77
N ALA A 47 -1.77 -7.44 -3.65
CA ALA A 47 -0.73 -6.43 -3.44
C ALA A 47 0.68 -7.03 -3.40
N ASP A 48 0.86 -8.18 -2.75
CA ASP A 48 2.14 -8.90 -2.71
C ASP A 48 2.53 -9.42 -4.10
N ILE A 49 1.59 -10.02 -4.83
CA ILE A 49 1.80 -10.52 -6.19
C ILE A 49 2.23 -9.38 -7.11
N LEU A 50 1.50 -8.26 -7.13
CA LEU A 50 1.84 -7.09 -7.93
C LEU A 50 3.18 -6.49 -7.53
N SER A 51 3.46 -6.38 -6.22
CA SER A 51 4.73 -5.84 -5.72
C SER A 51 5.92 -6.69 -6.14
N ARG A 52 5.79 -8.01 -6.15
CA ARG A 52 6.84 -8.93 -6.63
C ARG A 52 7.05 -8.80 -8.14
N THR A 53 5.98 -8.71 -8.92
CA THR A 53 6.06 -8.53 -10.38
C THR A 53 6.71 -7.19 -10.73
N VAL A 54 6.22 -6.08 -10.16
CA VAL A 54 6.77 -4.74 -10.41
C VAL A 54 8.19 -4.62 -9.85
N GLY A 55 8.43 -5.14 -8.64
CA GLY A 55 9.74 -5.10 -8.00
C GLY A 55 10.82 -5.83 -8.81
N ALA A 56 10.47 -6.95 -9.46
CA ALA A 56 11.39 -7.67 -10.34
C ALA A 56 11.79 -6.84 -11.57
N GLU A 57 10.83 -6.17 -12.22
CA GLU A 57 11.11 -5.30 -13.37
C GLU A 57 11.86 -4.02 -12.96
N LEU A 58 11.50 -3.43 -11.82
CA LEU A 58 12.19 -2.28 -11.24
C LEU A 58 13.66 -2.63 -10.91
N ALA A 59 13.91 -3.81 -10.36
CA ALA A 59 15.26 -4.26 -10.06
C ALA A 59 16.13 -4.40 -11.33
N LYS A 60 15.55 -4.93 -12.42
CA LYS A 60 16.22 -5.01 -13.73
C LYS A 60 16.55 -3.62 -14.29
N ALA A 61 15.60 -2.70 -14.20
CA ALA A 61 15.76 -1.35 -14.73
C ALA A 61 16.79 -0.52 -13.96
N LEU A 62 16.87 -0.70 -12.63
CA LEU A 62 17.74 0.08 -11.76
C LEU A 62 19.11 -0.57 -11.48
N GLY A 63 19.28 -1.84 -11.81
CA GLY A 63 20.50 -2.59 -11.50
C GLY A 63 20.74 -2.79 -10.00
N GLN A 64 19.70 -2.62 -9.17
CA GLN A 64 19.74 -2.81 -7.72
C GLN A 64 18.58 -3.70 -7.28
N THR A 65 18.79 -4.48 -6.22
CA THR A 65 17.77 -5.37 -5.68
C THR A 65 16.59 -4.60 -5.11
N VAL A 66 15.37 -5.04 -5.40
CA VAL A 66 14.14 -4.59 -4.73
C VAL A 66 13.68 -5.68 -3.77
N VAL A 67 13.69 -5.40 -2.48
CA VAL A 67 13.30 -6.33 -1.41
C VAL A 67 11.85 -6.08 -1.03
N VAL A 68 10.97 -7.06 -1.32
CA VAL A 68 9.56 -7.02 -0.91
C VAL A 68 9.42 -7.40 0.56
N ASP A 69 8.82 -6.51 1.34
CA ASP A 69 8.64 -6.66 2.80
C ASP A 69 7.16 -6.55 3.18
N ASN A 70 6.52 -7.69 3.46
CA ASN A 70 5.12 -7.74 3.86
C ASN A 70 4.92 -7.37 5.33
N LYS A 71 4.20 -6.28 5.58
CA LYS A 71 3.86 -5.76 6.91
C LYS A 71 2.35 -5.63 7.12
N PRO A 72 1.61 -6.74 7.29
CA PRO A 72 0.17 -6.71 7.52
C PRO A 72 -0.19 -6.18 8.92
N GLY A 73 -1.37 -5.57 9.04
CA GLY A 73 -1.98 -5.20 10.32
C GLY A 73 -2.74 -3.88 10.26
N ALA A 74 -3.83 -3.78 11.03
CA ALA A 74 -4.66 -2.57 11.16
C ALA A 74 -5.02 -1.92 9.80
N GLY A 75 -5.48 -2.71 8.83
CA GLY A 75 -5.85 -2.22 7.50
C GLY A 75 -4.69 -1.63 6.69
N GLY A 76 -3.44 -1.95 7.06
CA GLY A 76 -2.22 -1.45 6.42
C GLY A 76 -1.62 -0.20 7.07
N THR A 77 -2.31 0.41 8.06
CA THR A 77 -1.85 1.66 8.69
C THR A 77 -0.47 1.56 9.33
N ILE A 78 -0.10 0.40 9.88
CA ILE A 78 1.20 0.15 10.51
C ILE A 78 2.34 0.34 9.51
N ALA A 79 2.20 -0.24 8.32
CA ALA A 79 3.18 -0.14 7.24
C ALA A 79 3.30 1.29 6.71
N THR A 80 2.17 1.94 6.42
CA THR A 80 2.17 3.29 5.86
C THR A 80 2.67 4.34 6.86
N ALA A 81 2.38 4.18 8.15
CA ALA A 81 2.95 5.02 9.19
C ALA A 81 4.47 4.82 9.36
N GLU A 82 5.00 3.64 9.04
CA GLU A 82 6.46 3.41 9.00
C GLU A 82 7.09 4.05 7.76
N LEU A 83 6.44 3.94 6.59
CA LEU A 83 6.88 4.63 5.37
C LEU A 83 6.95 6.15 5.60
N ALA A 84 5.89 6.75 6.14
CA ALA A 84 5.80 8.19 6.42
C ALA A 84 6.92 8.70 7.35
N ARG A 85 7.46 7.84 8.22
CA ARG A 85 8.57 8.15 9.13
C ARG A 85 9.94 7.77 8.58
N SER A 86 10.00 7.10 7.43
CA SER A 86 11.26 6.68 6.82
C SER A 86 11.97 7.88 6.18
N PRO A 87 13.31 7.82 6.01
CA PRO A 87 14.03 8.84 5.26
C PRO A 87 13.46 9.03 3.85
N ALA A 88 13.26 10.27 3.44
CA ALA A 88 12.79 10.63 2.09
C ALA A 88 13.93 10.57 1.06
N ASP A 89 14.64 9.45 1.01
CA ASP A 89 15.84 9.22 0.18
C ASP A 89 15.61 8.25 -0.98
N GLY A 90 14.37 7.77 -1.16
CA GLY A 90 13.96 6.87 -2.24
C GLY A 90 14.33 5.40 -2.02
N TYR A 91 14.94 5.01 -0.90
CA TYR A 91 15.27 3.60 -0.63
C TYR A 91 14.17 2.84 0.10
N THR A 92 13.15 3.53 0.59
CA THR A 92 11.93 2.91 1.13
C THR A 92 10.73 3.42 0.33
N ILE A 93 10.04 2.51 -0.31
CA ILE A 93 8.81 2.76 -1.06
C ILE A 93 7.73 1.79 -0.60
N GLU A 94 6.47 2.07 -0.88
CA GLU A 94 5.35 1.22 -0.47
C GLU A 94 4.43 0.94 -1.67
N PHE A 95 3.90 -0.30 -1.72
CA PHE A 95 2.70 -0.56 -2.49
C PHE A 95 1.50 0.07 -1.78
N ALA A 96 1.06 1.22 -2.28
CA ALA A 96 -0.09 1.91 -1.74
C ALA A 96 -1.40 1.27 -2.22
N SER A 97 -2.42 1.26 -1.34
CA SER A 97 -3.75 0.72 -1.64
C SER A 97 -4.83 1.76 -1.38
N GLN A 98 -6.06 1.53 -1.88
CA GLN A 98 -7.22 2.36 -1.53
C GLN A 98 -7.45 2.39 -0.01
N GLY A 99 -7.19 1.26 0.67
CA GLY A 99 -7.25 1.17 2.12
C GLY A 99 -6.30 2.17 2.79
N THR A 100 -5.02 2.12 2.42
CA THR A 100 -3.99 2.96 3.03
C THR A 100 -4.10 4.43 2.62
N LEU A 101 -4.41 4.76 1.37
CA LEU A 101 -4.46 6.17 0.96
C LEU A 101 -5.79 6.87 1.26
N VAL A 102 -6.90 6.14 1.31
CA VAL A 102 -8.25 6.75 1.35
C VAL A 102 -9.07 6.25 2.55
N PHE A 103 -9.33 4.95 2.64
CA PHE A 103 -10.31 4.44 3.61
C PHE A 103 -9.85 4.65 5.05
N ASN A 104 -8.58 4.39 5.35
CA ASN A 104 -8.05 4.51 6.70
C ASN A 104 -8.13 5.94 7.25
N GLN A 105 -8.09 6.96 6.39
CA GLN A 105 -8.24 8.36 6.79
C GLN A 105 -9.65 8.68 7.30
N ALA A 106 -10.66 7.92 6.84
CA ALA A 106 -12.04 8.04 7.32
C ALA A 106 -12.39 7.02 8.43
N LEU A 107 -11.74 5.86 8.44
CA LEU A 107 -12.06 4.76 9.35
C LEU A 107 -11.32 4.82 10.69
N TYR A 108 -10.10 5.35 10.71
CA TYR A 108 -9.30 5.47 11.93
C TYR A 108 -9.20 6.94 12.32
N SER A 109 -9.50 7.24 13.58
CA SER A 109 -9.35 8.61 14.12
C SER A 109 -7.89 9.09 14.14
N LYS A 110 -6.94 8.16 14.23
CA LYS A 110 -5.48 8.41 14.21
C LYS A 110 -4.77 7.31 13.43
N PRO A 111 -4.75 7.36 12.08
CA PRO A 111 -4.11 6.33 11.26
C PRO A 111 -2.58 6.36 11.35
N GLY A 112 -1.99 7.44 11.88
CA GLY A 112 -0.54 7.57 12.09
C GLY A 112 0.23 8.17 10.92
N TYR A 113 -0.48 8.68 9.90
CA TYR A 113 0.06 9.39 8.73
C TYR A 113 -1.07 10.19 8.06
N ASP A 114 -0.71 11.28 7.38
CA ASP A 114 -1.56 12.03 6.46
C ASP A 114 -1.23 11.57 5.03
N SER A 115 -2.18 10.92 4.36
CA SER A 115 -1.93 10.32 3.03
C SER A 115 -1.69 11.36 1.93
N VAL A 116 -2.01 12.63 2.15
CA VAL A 116 -1.80 13.72 1.19
C VAL A 116 -0.47 14.44 1.44
N LYS A 117 -0.10 14.62 2.71
CA LYS A 117 1.11 15.37 3.08
C LYS A 117 2.36 14.50 3.21
N ASP A 118 2.21 13.29 3.75
CA ASP A 118 3.35 12.47 4.16
C ASP A 118 3.80 11.47 3.07
N ILE A 119 3.00 11.30 2.02
CA ILE A 119 3.22 10.27 0.99
C ILE A 119 3.36 10.93 -0.38
N ALA A 120 4.49 10.71 -1.05
CA ALA A 120 4.72 11.15 -2.42
C ALA A 120 4.30 10.05 -3.42
N PRO A 121 3.27 10.27 -4.26
CA PRO A 121 2.86 9.28 -5.27
C PRO A 121 3.93 9.12 -6.35
N ILE A 122 4.24 7.88 -6.73
CA ILE A 122 5.19 7.57 -7.80
C ILE A 122 4.44 7.26 -9.10
N ILE A 123 3.65 6.18 -9.11
CA ILE A 123 2.90 5.72 -10.28
C ILE A 123 1.72 4.83 -9.85
N LEU A 124 0.67 4.80 -10.67
CA LEU A 124 -0.40 3.82 -10.56
C LEU A 124 0.04 2.51 -11.23
N VAL A 125 0.17 1.44 -10.44
CA VAL A 125 0.65 0.14 -10.93
C VAL A 125 -0.46 -0.80 -11.42
N GLY A 126 -1.73 -0.49 -11.11
CA GLY A 126 -2.86 -1.28 -11.58
C GLY A 126 -4.17 -0.93 -10.87
N GLY A 127 -5.28 -1.30 -11.52
CA GLY A 127 -6.61 -1.31 -10.92
C GLY A 127 -7.03 -2.75 -10.64
N VAL A 128 -7.75 -2.98 -9.53
CA VAL A 128 -8.27 -4.31 -9.19
C VAL A 128 -9.77 -4.21 -8.94
N SER A 129 -10.51 -5.17 -9.49
CA SER A 129 -11.93 -5.34 -9.21
C SER A 129 -12.11 -6.33 -8.05
N ASN A 130 -13.12 -6.09 -7.22
CA ASN A 130 -13.55 -7.07 -6.23
C ASN A 130 -14.64 -7.95 -6.82
N VAL A 131 -14.49 -9.25 -6.66
CA VAL A 131 -15.52 -10.23 -7.03
C VAL A 131 -16.10 -10.87 -5.78
N MET A 132 -17.42 -11.06 -5.79
CA MET A 132 -18.11 -11.87 -4.79
C MET A 132 -17.81 -13.34 -5.08
N ILE A 133 -17.39 -14.06 -4.05
CA ILE A 133 -17.23 -15.51 -4.07
C ILE A 133 -18.10 -16.13 -2.96
N VAL A 134 -18.52 -17.37 -3.20
CA VAL A 134 -19.27 -18.21 -2.25
C VAL A 134 -18.63 -19.59 -2.19
N PRO A 135 -18.91 -20.41 -1.17
CA PRO A 135 -18.40 -21.78 -1.10
C PRO A 135 -18.77 -22.60 -2.35
N PRO A 136 -17.93 -23.55 -2.80
CA PRO A 136 -18.23 -24.38 -3.98
C PRO A 136 -19.58 -25.12 -3.88
N ASN A 137 -19.92 -25.55 -2.67
CA ASN A 137 -21.16 -26.26 -2.34
C ASN A 137 -22.32 -25.33 -1.95
N SER A 138 -22.16 -24.01 -2.10
CA SER A 138 -23.20 -23.04 -1.75
C SER A 138 -24.46 -23.28 -2.59
N PRO A 139 -25.66 -23.17 -1.99
CA PRO A 139 -26.92 -23.17 -2.73
C PRO A 139 -27.10 -21.87 -3.55
N SER A 140 -26.35 -20.81 -3.24
CA SER A 140 -26.40 -19.55 -4.00
C SER A 140 -25.48 -19.65 -5.23
N ARG A 141 -26.04 -19.47 -6.43
CA ARG A 141 -25.30 -19.51 -7.71
C ARG A 141 -25.27 -18.16 -8.41
N THR A 142 -26.11 -17.22 -7.95
CA THR A 142 -26.20 -15.86 -8.44
C THR A 142 -26.20 -14.87 -7.29
N VAL A 143 -25.91 -13.60 -7.59
CA VAL A 143 -26.04 -12.52 -6.59
C VAL A 143 -27.48 -12.41 -6.07
N ALA A 144 -28.48 -12.66 -6.93
CA ALA A 144 -29.88 -12.66 -6.52
C ALA A 144 -30.18 -13.73 -5.47
N ASP A 145 -29.58 -14.92 -5.58
CA ASP A 145 -29.73 -15.98 -4.58
C ASP A 145 -29.15 -15.57 -3.24
N VAL A 146 -27.98 -14.92 -3.24
CA VAL A 146 -27.35 -14.40 -2.02
C VAL A 146 -28.25 -13.35 -1.35
N ILE A 147 -28.83 -12.43 -2.12
CA ILE A 147 -29.77 -11.42 -1.62
C ILE A 147 -31.02 -12.10 -1.03
N ALA A 148 -31.57 -13.10 -1.71
CA ALA A 148 -32.74 -13.84 -1.25
C ALA A 148 -32.43 -14.60 0.07
N ALA A 149 -31.28 -15.26 0.15
CA ALA A 149 -30.82 -15.96 1.34
C ALA A 149 -30.63 -14.99 2.52
N ALA A 150 -30.04 -13.82 2.27
CA ALA A 150 -29.84 -12.79 3.29
C ALA A 150 -31.17 -12.25 3.84
N LYS A 151 -32.15 -12.02 2.95
CA LYS A 151 -33.49 -11.56 3.33
C LYS A 151 -34.28 -12.62 4.10
N ALA A 152 -34.13 -13.89 3.74
CA ALA A 152 -34.79 -14.99 4.42
C ALA A 152 -34.27 -15.19 5.85
N LYS A 153 -33.01 -14.84 6.12
CA LYS A 153 -32.37 -14.96 7.44
C LYS A 153 -31.54 -13.70 7.77
N PRO A 154 -32.19 -12.57 8.14
CA PRO A 154 -31.50 -11.32 8.40
C PRO A 154 -30.41 -11.48 9.49
N GLY A 155 -29.20 -11.00 9.20
CA GLY A 155 -28.07 -11.05 10.13
C GLY A 155 -27.38 -12.41 10.25
N ALA A 156 -27.86 -13.46 9.56
CA ALA A 156 -27.26 -14.79 9.64
C ALA A 156 -26.10 -15.00 8.67
N LEU A 157 -26.15 -14.37 7.49
CA LEU A 157 -25.09 -14.54 6.50
C LEU A 157 -23.82 -13.80 6.92
N THR A 158 -22.72 -14.52 6.81
CA THR A 158 -21.37 -14.05 7.12
C THR A 158 -20.62 -13.69 5.84
N PHE A 159 -19.68 -12.74 5.93
CA PHE A 159 -18.72 -12.50 4.86
C PHE A 159 -17.30 -12.33 5.40
N SER A 160 -16.33 -12.95 4.74
CA SER A 160 -14.92 -12.78 5.06
C SER A 160 -14.29 -11.59 4.37
N SER A 161 -13.15 -11.15 4.92
CA SER A 161 -12.30 -10.11 4.31
C SER A 161 -10.83 -10.37 4.64
N GLY A 162 -9.95 -9.67 3.95
CA GLY A 162 -8.52 -9.62 4.31
C GLY A 162 -8.18 -8.76 5.53
N GLY A 163 -9.19 -8.26 6.25
CA GLY A 163 -9.05 -7.41 7.43
C GLY A 163 -9.91 -6.15 7.36
N SER A 164 -10.20 -5.56 8.51
CA SER A 164 -10.93 -4.29 8.60
C SER A 164 -10.16 -3.17 7.89
N GLY A 165 -10.90 -2.31 7.17
CA GLY A 165 -10.34 -1.22 6.37
C GLY A 165 -9.86 -1.60 4.98
N THR A 166 -9.91 -2.88 4.61
CA THR A 166 -9.63 -3.32 3.23
C THR A 166 -10.81 -3.05 2.29
N SER A 167 -10.57 -3.03 0.97
CA SER A 167 -11.65 -2.94 -0.02
C SER A 167 -12.63 -4.12 0.08
N HIS A 168 -12.16 -5.29 0.50
CA HIS A 168 -12.97 -6.48 0.79
C HIS A 168 -14.02 -6.20 1.86
N HIS A 169 -13.59 -5.60 2.98
CA HIS A 169 -14.48 -5.21 4.07
C HIS A 169 -15.54 -4.22 3.60
N LEU A 170 -15.12 -3.14 2.91
CA LEU A 170 -16.08 -2.12 2.46
C LEU A 170 -17.03 -2.64 1.38
N SER A 171 -16.60 -3.59 0.55
CA SER A 171 -17.49 -4.21 -0.44
C SER A 171 -18.64 -4.98 0.22
N GLY A 172 -18.36 -5.74 1.28
CA GLY A 172 -19.41 -6.44 2.03
C GLY A 172 -20.37 -5.50 2.75
N VAL A 173 -19.85 -4.44 3.38
CA VAL A 173 -20.68 -3.40 4.02
C VAL A 173 -21.56 -2.69 2.99
N LEU A 174 -20.98 -2.26 1.87
CA LEU A 174 -21.70 -1.58 0.80
C LEU A 174 -22.75 -2.49 0.17
N PHE A 175 -22.45 -3.77 -0.05
CA PHE A 175 -23.43 -4.73 -0.55
C PHE A 175 -24.61 -4.90 0.43
N GLY A 176 -24.35 -5.00 1.73
CA GLY A 176 -25.40 -5.03 2.75
C GLY A 176 -26.28 -3.78 2.68
N GLN A 177 -25.68 -2.60 2.61
CA GLN A 177 -26.41 -1.33 2.50
C GLN A 177 -27.27 -1.25 1.23
N LEU A 178 -26.70 -1.56 0.06
CA LEU A 178 -27.42 -1.49 -1.22
C LEU A 178 -28.57 -2.49 -1.31
N THR A 179 -28.47 -3.61 -0.62
CA THR A 179 -29.47 -4.69 -0.67
C THR A 179 -30.46 -4.66 0.49
N GLY A 180 -30.24 -3.76 1.47
CA GLY A 180 -31.03 -3.68 2.70
C GLY A 180 -30.81 -4.87 3.63
N ASN A 181 -29.67 -5.56 3.52
CA ASN A 181 -29.34 -6.73 4.32
C ASN A 181 -28.26 -6.43 5.35
N ASN A 182 -28.42 -6.97 6.56
CA ASN A 182 -27.36 -6.99 7.55
C ASN A 182 -26.53 -8.27 7.38
N LEU A 183 -25.22 -8.12 7.20
CA LEU A 183 -24.27 -9.21 7.05
C LEU A 183 -23.24 -9.17 8.17
N LEU A 184 -22.87 -10.35 8.69
CA LEU A 184 -21.86 -10.45 9.73
C LEU A 184 -20.45 -10.48 9.14
N HIS A 185 -19.64 -9.48 9.46
CA HIS A 185 -18.25 -9.39 9.00
C HIS A 185 -17.32 -10.30 9.82
N VAL A 186 -16.54 -11.13 9.14
CA VAL A 186 -15.50 -11.97 9.74
C VAL A 186 -14.12 -11.53 9.21
N PRO A 187 -13.34 -10.75 9.98
CA PRO A 187 -12.04 -10.27 9.52
C PRO A 187 -10.94 -11.32 9.69
N TYR A 188 -10.19 -11.60 8.62
CA TYR A 188 -8.99 -12.43 8.68
C TYR A 188 -7.72 -11.57 8.59
N LYS A 189 -6.56 -12.16 8.92
CA LYS A 189 -5.25 -11.48 8.87
C LYS A 189 -4.74 -11.19 7.45
N GLY A 190 -5.44 -11.66 6.43
CA GLY A 190 -5.09 -11.48 5.03
C GLY A 190 -6.12 -12.09 4.09
N ALA A 191 -6.10 -11.66 2.83
CA ALA A 191 -7.01 -12.17 1.80
C ALA A 191 -6.88 -13.69 1.60
N PRO A 192 -5.67 -14.30 1.58
CA PRO A 192 -5.56 -15.75 1.41
C PRO A 192 -6.33 -16.56 2.45
N GLN A 193 -6.27 -16.16 3.72
CA GLN A 193 -7.00 -16.81 4.81
C GLN A 193 -8.52 -16.63 4.65
N GLY A 194 -8.96 -15.42 4.29
CA GLY A 194 -10.39 -15.15 4.05
C GLY A 194 -10.96 -15.92 2.85
N ILE A 195 -10.17 -16.10 1.79
CA ILE A 195 -10.55 -16.93 0.62
C ILE A 195 -10.69 -18.39 1.05
N LEU A 196 -9.72 -18.92 1.81
CA LEU A 196 -9.78 -20.30 2.31
C LEU A 196 -11.00 -20.54 3.20
N ALA A 197 -11.40 -19.56 4.02
CA ALA A 197 -12.61 -19.64 4.84
C ALA A 197 -13.90 -19.71 3.99
N VAL A 198 -13.95 -19.01 2.86
CA VAL A 198 -15.06 -19.17 1.91
C VAL A 198 -15.00 -20.56 1.26
N MET A 199 -13.82 -20.99 0.82
CA MET A 199 -13.65 -22.29 0.16
C MET A 199 -14.05 -23.46 1.06
N SER A 200 -13.75 -23.39 2.36
CA SER A 200 -14.11 -24.41 3.35
C SER A 200 -15.58 -24.37 3.77
N GLY A 201 -16.31 -23.28 3.47
CA GLY A 201 -17.66 -23.05 3.97
C GLY A 201 -17.72 -22.57 5.42
N GLU A 202 -16.61 -22.10 5.98
CA GLU A 202 -16.57 -21.44 7.30
C GLU A 202 -17.36 -20.12 7.29
N VAL A 203 -17.35 -19.42 6.15
CA VAL A 203 -18.17 -18.23 5.90
C VAL A 203 -19.00 -18.38 4.63
N ASP A 204 -20.13 -17.66 4.56
CA ASP A 204 -21.09 -17.81 3.46
C ASP A 204 -20.65 -17.14 2.16
N MET A 205 -19.83 -16.10 2.25
CA MET A 205 -19.32 -15.36 1.09
C MET A 205 -18.06 -14.56 1.43
N GLY A 206 -17.47 -13.95 0.40
CA GLY A 206 -16.45 -12.92 0.56
C GLY A 206 -16.30 -12.10 -0.70
N PHE A 207 -15.66 -10.93 -0.58
CA PHE A 207 -15.32 -10.07 -1.70
C PHE A 207 -13.81 -9.99 -1.80
N PHE A 208 -13.22 -10.41 -2.91
CA PHE A 208 -11.75 -10.44 -3.05
C PHE A 208 -11.28 -9.85 -4.36
N ASN A 209 -10.07 -9.26 -4.35
CA ASN A 209 -9.46 -8.72 -5.54
C ASN A 209 -9.18 -9.85 -6.55
N THR A 210 -9.63 -9.69 -7.79
CA THR A 210 -9.09 -10.47 -8.91
C THR A 210 -7.85 -9.77 -9.45
N PRO A 211 -6.71 -10.47 -9.58
CA PRO A 211 -5.62 -9.96 -10.42
C PRO A 211 -6.15 -9.86 -11.85
N THR A 212 -6.18 -8.66 -12.41
CA THR A 212 -6.53 -8.39 -13.83
C THR A 212 -5.39 -7.67 -14.50
#